data_AF-A0A183FA86-F1
#
_entry.id   AF-A0A183FA86-F1
#
_cell.length_a   1.000
_cell.length_b   1.000
_cell.length_c   1.000
_cell.angle_alpha   90.00
_cell.angle_beta   90.00
_cell.angle_gamma   90.00
#
_symmetry.space_group_name_H-M   'P 1'
#
loop_
_entity.id
_entity.type
_entity.pdbx_description
1 polymer ?
#
loop_
_entity_poly.entity_id
_entity_poly.type
_entity_poly.pdbx_seq_one_letter_code
_entity_poly.pdbx_strand_id
1 'polypeptide(L)'
;MIHLAVHQDGSCNGLQHYAALGRDKEGGREVNLLKSETPNDVYSSVAQRVEQKRLEDEKGGPYMEVAQRLRVFMPQPVPRKVIKQTVMTTVYGVTLYGAALQIKRQLKALDIDNEETAKFAQYLTQKTFASLHDAFTSSMKLKDWFRECAKGVSDLLRTMEWVTPLGLP
;
A
#
# COMPACT_ATOMS: atom_id res chain seq x y z
N MET A 1 23.33 20.65 28.21
CA MET A 1 22.56 19.39 28.37
C MET A 1 21.41 19.46 27.38
N ILE A 2 21.24 18.47 26.49
CA ILE A 2 20.14 18.46 25.51
C ILE A 2 19.02 17.59 26.09
N HIS A 3 17.82 18.17 26.25
CA HIS A 3 16.63 17.48 26.75
C HIS A 3 15.63 17.13 25.64
N LEU A 4 15.96 17.41 24.38
CA LEU A 4 15.09 17.11 23.25
C LEU A 4 15.26 15.64 22.84
N ALA A 5 14.16 14.89 22.85
CA ALA A 5 14.13 13.52 22.36
C ALA A 5 14.28 13.48 20.82
N VAL A 6 15.08 12.54 20.33
CA VAL A 6 15.22 12.26 18.89
C VAL A 6 14.36 11.06 18.54
N HIS A 7 13.44 11.24 17.59
CA HIS A 7 12.57 10.17 17.14
C HIS A 7 13.28 9.24 16.15
N GLN A 8 13.00 7.95 16.26
CA GLN A 8 13.36 6.92 15.28
C GLN A 8 12.10 6.13 14.96
N ASP A 9 11.76 6.04 13.67
CA ASP A 9 10.61 5.28 13.20
C ASP A 9 11.04 4.42 12.00
N GLY A 10 10.37 3.29 11.81
CA GLY A 10 10.61 2.42 10.66
C GLY A 10 9.94 2.97 9.40
N SER A 11 10.42 2.55 8.23
CA SER A 11 9.89 3.03 6.95
C SER A 11 8.43 2.60 6.73
N CYS A 12 8.11 1.36 7.11
CA CYS A 12 6.75 0.81 7.12
C CYS A 12 6.68 -0.43 8.04
N ASN A 13 6.40 -0.23 9.32
CA ASN A 13 6.49 -1.28 10.35
C ASN A 13 5.63 -2.52 10.03
N GLY A 14 4.41 -2.32 9.52
CA GLY A 14 3.53 -3.45 9.14
C GLY A 14 4.15 -4.33 8.04
N LEU A 15 4.67 -3.73 6.96
CA LEU A 15 5.35 -4.49 5.90
C LEU A 15 6.67 -5.12 6.39
N GLN A 16 7.38 -4.49 7.32
CA GLN A 16 8.58 -5.07 7.94
C GLN A 16 8.24 -6.36 8.69
N HIS A 17 7.17 -6.37 9.49
CA HIS A 17 6.73 -7.59 10.18
C HIS A 17 6.28 -8.67 9.20
N TYR A 18 5.50 -8.34 8.17
CA TYR A 18 5.11 -9.31 7.15
C TYR A 18 6.31 -9.89 6.39
N ALA A 19 7.27 -9.06 6.00
CA ALA A 19 8.47 -9.50 5.31
C ALA A 19 9.33 -10.41 6.20
N ALA A 20 9.45 -10.09 7.49
CA ALA A 20 10.16 -10.92 8.46
C ALA A 20 9.48 -12.29 8.68
N LEU A 21 8.16 -12.31 8.87
CA LEU A 21 7.37 -13.53 9.04
C LEU A 21 7.44 -14.42 7.79
N GLY A 22 7.32 -13.83 6.60
CA GLY A 22 7.39 -14.54 5.33
C GLY A 22 8.81 -14.83 4.84
N ARG A 23 9.85 -14.38 5.56
CA ARG A 23 11.26 -14.37 5.10
C ARG A 23 11.42 -13.84 3.67
N ASP A 24 10.64 -12.81 3.35
CA ASP A 24 10.57 -12.19 2.03
C ASP A 24 11.79 -11.28 1.82
N LYS A 25 12.79 -11.78 1.08
CA LYS A 25 14.05 -11.06 0.87
C LYS A 25 13.85 -9.78 0.06
N GLU A 26 13.05 -9.82 -0.99
CA GLU A 26 12.79 -8.67 -1.86
C GLU A 26 11.93 -7.63 -1.12
N GLY A 27 10.84 -8.08 -0.48
CA GLY A 27 10.04 -7.22 0.38
C GLY A 27 10.87 -6.60 1.51
N GLY A 28 11.72 -7.40 2.17
CA GLY A 28 12.62 -6.96 3.23
C GLY A 28 13.64 -5.92 2.78
N ARG A 29 14.11 -5.96 1.52
CA ARG A 29 14.94 -4.89 0.94
C ARG A 29 14.16 -3.58 0.83
N GLU A 30 12.96 -3.62 0.25
CA GLU A 30 12.09 -2.44 0.02
C GLU A 30 11.73 -1.72 1.33
N VAL A 31 11.67 -2.45 2.46
CA VAL A 31 11.38 -1.89 3.79
C VAL A 31 12.56 -1.88 4.76
N ASN A 32 13.79 -1.92 4.24
CA ASN A 32 15.03 -1.67 4.99
C ASN A 32 15.36 -2.71 6.08
N LEU A 33 14.91 -3.95 5.95
CA LEU A 33 15.37 -5.08 6.78
C LEU A 33 16.74 -5.62 6.33
N LEU A 34 17.07 -5.43 5.05
CA LEU A 34 18.40 -5.77 4.53
C LEU A 34 19.30 -4.55 4.55
N LYS A 35 20.59 -4.77 4.82
CA LYS A 35 21.61 -3.72 4.78
C LYS A 35 21.67 -3.09 3.39
N SER A 36 21.69 -1.76 3.35
CA SER A 36 21.79 -0.93 2.15
C SER A 36 22.65 0.30 2.46
N GLU A 37 23.31 0.87 1.46
CA GLU A 37 24.07 2.12 1.61
C GLU A 37 23.16 3.32 1.83
N THR A 38 22.00 3.31 1.18
CA THR A 38 20.96 4.33 1.32
C THR A 38 19.62 3.71 1.73
N PRO A 39 18.76 4.44 2.46
CA PRO A 39 17.42 3.97 2.77
C PRO A 39 16.59 3.75 1.50
N ASN A 40 15.92 2.60 1.44
CA ASN A 40 14.91 2.29 0.44
C ASN A 40 13.59 2.97 0.81
N ASP A 41 12.81 3.35 -0.21
CA ASP A 41 11.52 4.03 -0.05
C ASP A 41 10.41 3.26 -0.76
N VAL A 42 9.85 2.28 -0.07
CA VAL A 42 8.74 1.43 -0.55
C VAL A 42 7.61 2.24 -1.19
N TYR A 43 7.31 3.42 -0.68
CA TYR A 43 6.24 4.26 -1.22
C TYR A 43 6.61 4.81 -2.60
N SER A 44 7.86 5.20 -2.81
CA SER A 44 8.33 5.63 -4.14
C SER A 44 8.40 4.46 -5.11
N SER A 45 8.85 3.28 -4.66
CA SER A 45 8.85 2.04 -5.47
C SER A 45 7.44 1.68 -5.94
N VAL A 46 6.46 1.68 -5.03
CA VAL A 46 5.05 1.43 -5.37
C VAL A 46 4.49 2.51 -6.29
N ALA A 47 4.80 3.79 -6.05
CA ALA A 47 4.36 4.88 -6.92
C ALA A 47 4.87 4.73 -8.36
N GLN A 48 6.14 4.32 -8.53
CA GLN A 48 6.72 4.05 -9.85
C GLN A 48 6.04 2.88 -10.55
N ARG A 49 5.73 1.80 -9.82
CA ARG A 49 4.99 0.65 -10.38
C ARG A 49 3.56 1.03 -10.79
N VAL A 50 2.90 1.90 -10.04
CA VAL A 50 1.58 2.45 -10.39
C VAL A 50 1.68 3.29 -11.65
N GLU A 51 2.69 4.14 -11.77
CA GLU A 51 2.93 4.95 -12.97
C GLU A 51 3.20 4.07 -14.20
N GLN A 52 4.00 3.00 -14.06
CA GLN A 52 4.26 2.07 -15.15
C GLN A 52 2.96 1.42 -15.64
N LYS A 53 2.12 0.93 -14.72
CA LYS A 53 0.80 0.37 -15.07
C LYS A 53 -0.10 1.39 -15.75
N ARG A 54 -0.01 2.67 -15.36
CA ARG A 54 -0.76 3.74 -16.01
C ARG A 54 -0.29 4.01 -17.44
N LEU A 55 1.02 4.04 -17.66
CA LEU A 55 1.61 4.15 -19.00
C LEU A 55 1.22 2.98 -19.91
N GLU A 56 1.05 1.78 -19.34
CA GLU A 56 0.56 0.61 -20.06
C GLU A 56 -0.92 0.75 -20.43
N ASP A 57 -1.78 1.13 -19.48
CA ASP A 57 -3.21 1.34 -19.76
C ASP A 57 -3.45 2.51 -20.75
N GLU A 58 -2.62 3.55 -20.73
CA GLU A 58 -2.70 4.68 -21.67
C GLU A 58 -2.54 4.22 -23.14
N LYS A 59 -1.86 3.10 -23.38
CA LYS A 59 -1.66 2.51 -24.72
C LYS A 59 -2.84 1.65 -25.17
N GLY A 60 -3.73 1.26 -24.27
CA GLY A 60 -4.90 0.45 -24.60
C GLY A 60 -5.46 -0.38 -23.45
N GLY A 61 -6.60 -1.02 -23.70
CA GLY A 61 -7.28 -1.89 -22.74
C GLY A 61 -8.45 -1.22 -22.02
N PRO A 62 -9.07 -1.92 -21.05
CA PRO A 62 -10.32 -1.49 -20.42
C PRO A 62 -10.20 -0.21 -19.58
N TYR A 63 -8.99 0.16 -19.16
CA TYR A 63 -8.74 1.36 -18.36
C TYR A 63 -8.17 2.53 -19.16
N MET A 64 -8.10 2.43 -20.49
CA MET A 64 -7.46 3.43 -21.34
C MET A 64 -8.05 4.83 -21.16
N GLU A 65 -9.38 4.97 -21.17
CA GLU A 65 -10.05 6.26 -21.05
C GLU A 65 -9.72 6.94 -19.72
N VAL A 66 -9.81 6.22 -18.59
CA VAL A 66 -9.52 6.79 -17.27
C VAL A 66 -8.04 7.11 -17.09
N ALA A 67 -7.15 6.29 -17.64
CA ALA A 67 -5.70 6.52 -17.57
C ALA A 67 -5.28 7.76 -18.39
N GLN A 68 -5.79 7.90 -19.61
CA GLN A 68 -5.53 9.07 -20.47
C GLN A 68 -6.12 10.35 -19.89
N ARG A 69 -7.35 10.31 -19.37
CA ARG A 69 -7.94 11.48 -18.70
C ARG A 69 -7.17 11.87 -17.45
N LEU A 70 -6.75 10.90 -16.62
CA LEU A 70 -5.91 11.17 -15.47
C LEU A 70 -4.59 11.84 -15.87
N ARG A 71 -3.97 11.46 -17.00
CA ARG A 71 -2.75 12.13 -17.52
C ARG A 71 -2.95 13.61 -17.78
N VAL A 72 -4.13 14.05 -18.21
CA VAL A 72 -4.42 15.47 -18.43
C VAL A 72 -4.34 16.26 -17.12
N PHE A 73 -4.89 15.72 -16.04
CA PHE A 73 -4.87 16.35 -14.71
C PHE A 73 -3.56 16.12 -13.93
N MET A 74 -2.85 15.03 -14.25
CA MET A 74 -1.60 14.61 -13.62
C MET A 74 -0.58 14.22 -14.70
N PRO A 75 0.05 15.22 -15.37
CA PRO A 75 0.99 14.98 -16.45
C PRO A 75 2.28 14.30 -15.94
N GLN A 76 2.71 14.65 -14.73
CA GLN A 76 3.83 14.04 -14.04
C GLN A 76 3.54 12.58 -13.60
N PRO A 77 4.58 11.79 -13.30
CA PRO A 77 4.42 10.51 -12.62
C PRO A 77 3.60 10.60 -11.35
N VAL A 78 2.85 9.53 -11.03
CA VAL A 78 2.03 9.46 -9.80
C VAL A 78 2.89 9.82 -8.58
N PRO A 79 2.58 10.91 -7.84
CA PRO A 79 3.40 11.33 -6.72
C PRO A 79 3.32 10.33 -5.56
N ARG A 80 4.47 10.06 -4.93
CA ARG A 80 4.57 9.26 -3.68
C ARG A 80 3.50 9.64 -2.65
N LYS A 81 3.24 10.95 -2.48
CA LYS A 81 2.28 11.48 -1.50
C LYS A 81 0.85 10.95 -1.71
N VAL A 82 0.45 10.70 -2.96
CA VAL A 82 -0.89 10.22 -3.31
C VAL A 82 -1.12 8.80 -2.81
N ILE A 83 -0.12 7.93 -2.92
CA ILE A 83 -0.25 6.50 -2.58
C ILE A 83 0.24 6.17 -1.17
N LYS A 84 1.08 7.01 -0.56
CA LYS A 84 1.75 6.73 0.73
C LYS A 84 0.78 6.26 1.81
N GLN A 85 -0.30 7.00 2.02
CA GLN A 85 -1.29 6.68 3.05
C GLN A 85 -1.96 5.33 2.81
N THR A 86 -2.30 5.04 1.56
CA THR A 86 -2.93 3.77 1.17
C THR A 86 -1.98 2.60 1.38
N VAL A 87 -0.74 2.69 0.91
CA VAL A 87 0.28 1.67 1.14
C VAL A 87 0.47 1.40 2.64
N MET A 88 0.57 2.47 3.44
CA MET A 88 0.76 2.34 4.89
C MET A 88 -0.44 1.67 5.59
N THR A 89 -1.66 1.90 5.12
CA THR A 89 -2.87 1.36 5.77
C THR A 89 -3.33 0.01 5.23
N THR A 90 -2.87 -0.41 4.05
CA THR A 90 -3.21 -1.72 3.47
C THR A 90 -2.75 -2.91 4.31
N VAL A 91 -1.62 -2.79 5.01
CA VAL A 91 -1.15 -3.83 5.94
C VAL A 91 -1.96 -3.93 7.22
N TYR A 92 -2.77 -2.91 7.53
CA TYR A 92 -3.67 -2.88 8.68
C TYR A 92 -5.13 -3.17 8.30
N GLY A 93 -5.37 -3.66 7.08
CA GLY A 93 -6.70 -4.12 6.66
C GLY A 93 -7.60 -3.06 6.04
N VAL A 94 -7.05 -1.96 5.50
CA VAL A 94 -7.87 -1.02 4.70
C VAL A 94 -8.54 -1.77 3.53
N THR A 95 -9.82 -1.50 3.33
CA THR A 95 -10.58 -2.05 2.19
C THR A 95 -10.33 -1.21 0.93
N LEU A 96 -10.69 -1.74 -0.25
CA LEU A 96 -10.61 -0.98 -1.50
C LEU A 96 -11.41 0.34 -1.43
N TYR A 97 -12.57 0.32 -0.77
CA TYR A 97 -13.37 1.52 -0.55
C TYR A 97 -12.64 2.56 0.31
N GLY A 98 -12.08 2.12 1.44
CA GLY A 98 -11.30 3.00 2.33
C GLY A 98 -10.05 3.56 1.64
N ALA A 99 -9.35 2.74 0.86
CA ALA A 99 -8.21 3.15 0.05
C ALA A 99 -8.59 4.21 -1.00
N ALA A 100 -9.70 4.01 -1.72
CA ALA A 100 -10.18 4.98 -2.70
C ALA A 100 -10.52 6.34 -2.06
N LEU A 101 -11.08 6.35 -0.84
CA LEU A 101 -11.30 7.58 -0.08
C LEU A 101 -9.99 8.29 0.30
N GLN A 102 -8.98 7.54 0.72
CA GLN A 102 -7.67 8.11 1.05
C GLN A 102 -7.01 8.74 -0.19
N ILE A 103 -6.96 8.01 -1.31
CA ILE A 103 -6.41 8.54 -2.57
C ILE A 103 -7.22 9.73 -3.05
N LYS A 104 -8.56 9.68 -3.01
CA LYS A 104 -9.44 10.80 -3.37
C LYS A 104 -9.10 12.07 -2.58
N ARG A 105 -8.86 11.95 -1.27
CA ARG A 105 -8.44 13.09 -0.44
C ARG A 105 -7.09 13.65 -0.88
N GLN A 106 -6.14 12.79 -1.24
CA GLN A 106 -4.84 13.25 -1.75
C GLN A 106 -4.95 13.92 -3.12
N LEU A 107 -5.80 13.40 -4.02
CA LEU A 107 -6.06 14.03 -5.32
C LEU A 107 -6.69 15.43 -5.17
N LYS A 108 -7.68 15.57 -4.27
CA LYS A 108 -8.26 16.88 -3.94
C LYS A 108 -7.22 17.86 -3.40
N ALA A 109 -6.28 17.39 -2.57
CA ALA A 109 -5.18 18.20 -2.05
C ALA A 109 -4.12 18.58 -3.11
N LEU A 110 -4.23 18.04 -4.33
CA LEU A 110 -3.44 18.42 -5.51
C LEU A 110 -4.29 19.20 -6.53
N ASP A 111 -5.41 19.77 -6.09
CA ASP A 111 -6.37 20.51 -6.93
C ASP A 111 -7.03 19.69 -8.06
N ILE A 112 -7.01 18.36 -7.95
CA ILE A 112 -7.76 17.45 -8.82
C ILE A 112 -9.10 17.14 -8.13
N ASP A 113 -10.00 18.13 -8.08
CA ASP A 113 -11.34 18.02 -7.51
C ASP A 113 -12.42 18.33 -8.56
N ASN A 114 -12.83 17.30 -9.29
CA ASN A 114 -13.87 17.35 -10.31
C ASN A 114 -14.75 16.08 -10.23
N GLU A 115 -15.73 15.98 -11.14
CA GLU A 115 -16.68 14.85 -11.19
C GLU A 115 -15.99 13.49 -11.42
N GLU A 116 -14.80 13.49 -12.03
CA GLU A 116 -14.03 12.28 -12.32
C GLU A 116 -13.05 11.89 -11.20
N THR A 117 -12.81 12.75 -10.20
CA THR A 117 -11.87 12.46 -9.10
C THR A 117 -12.16 11.13 -8.41
N ALA A 118 -13.44 10.75 -8.28
CA ALA A 118 -13.82 9.44 -7.74
C ALA A 118 -13.34 8.28 -8.62
N LYS A 119 -13.47 8.41 -9.95
CA LYS A 119 -13.00 7.41 -10.93
C LYS A 119 -11.48 7.31 -10.91
N PHE A 120 -10.78 8.44 -10.89
CA PHE A 120 -9.31 8.47 -10.77
C PHE A 120 -8.83 7.80 -9.48
N ALA A 121 -9.48 8.07 -8.36
CA ALA A 121 -9.12 7.45 -7.08
C ALA A 121 -9.36 5.94 -7.08
N GLN A 122 -10.47 5.46 -7.64
CA GLN A 122 -10.74 4.02 -7.78
C GLN A 122 -9.70 3.35 -8.67
N TYR A 123 -9.39 3.95 -9.83
CA TYR A 123 -8.37 3.47 -10.75
C TYR A 123 -7.00 3.36 -10.07
N LEU A 124 -6.52 4.45 -9.45
CA LEU A 124 -5.24 4.46 -8.74
C LEU A 124 -5.22 3.48 -7.57
N THR A 125 -6.35 3.27 -6.89
CA THR A 125 -6.47 2.26 -5.83
C THR A 125 -6.21 0.86 -6.37
N GLN A 126 -6.86 0.48 -7.47
CA GLN A 126 -6.66 -0.83 -8.09
C GLN A 126 -5.20 -1.04 -8.50
N LYS A 127 -4.59 -0.03 -9.15
CA LYS A 127 -3.18 -0.11 -9.56
C LYS A 127 -2.22 -0.14 -8.38
N THR A 128 -2.54 0.55 -7.28
CA THR A 128 -1.75 0.51 -6.03
C THR A 128 -1.78 -0.88 -5.41
N PHE A 129 -2.96 -1.52 -5.31
CA PHE A 129 -3.08 -2.88 -4.77
C PHE A 129 -2.37 -3.91 -5.65
N ALA A 130 -2.52 -3.82 -6.98
CA ALA A 130 -1.78 -4.67 -7.91
C ALA A 130 -0.25 -4.51 -7.73
N SER A 131 0.23 -3.27 -7.63
CA SER A 131 1.66 -2.97 -7.41
C SER A 131 2.18 -3.48 -6.07
N LEU A 132 1.35 -3.48 -5.01
CA LEU A 132 1.68 -4.07 -3.72
C LEU A 132 1.79 -5.59 -3.79
N HIS A 133 0.88 -6.27 -4.51
CA HIS A 133 0.97 -7.71 -4.72
C HIS A 133 2.23 -8.11 -5.50
N ASP A 134 2.63 -7.32 -6.49
CA ASP A 134 3.86 -7.55 -7.27
C ASP A 134 5.12 -7.37 -6.40
N ALA A 135 5.14 -6.35 -5.54
CA ALA A 135 6.31 -6.04 -4.70
C ALA A 135 6.41 -6.91 -3.43
N PHE A 136 5.28 -7.38 -2.90
CA PHE A 136 5.17 -8.03 -1.59
C PHE A 136 4.32 -9.29 -1.64
N THR A 137 4.57 -10.17 -2.62
CA THR A 137 3.73 -11.34 -2.88
C THR A 137 3.60 -12.25 -1.65
N SER A 138 4.71 -12.59 -0.99
CA SER A 138 4.69 -13.46 0.20
C SER A 138 3.96 -12.82 1.37
N SER A 139 4.18 -11.52 1.58
CA SER A 139 3.52 -10.73 2.63
C SER A 139 1.99 -10.67 2.41
N MET A 140 1.55 -10.44 1.17
CA MET A 140 0.12 -10.39 0.86
C MET A 140 -0.55 -11.76 1.01
N LYS A 141 0.11 -12.85 0.60
CA LYS A 141 -0.37 -14.22 0.83
C LYS A 141 -0.53 -14.53 2.31
N LEU A 142 0.42 -14.11 3.15
CA LEU A 142 0.34 -14.31 4.60
C LEU A 142 -0.84 -13.55 5.23
N LYS A 143 -1.07 -12.31 4.78
CA LYS A 143 -2.25 -11.52 5.19
C LYS A 143 -3.56 -12.20 4.80
N ASP A 144 -3.64 -12.73 3.59
CA ASP A 144 -4.84 -13.42 3.10
C ASP A 144 -5.09 -14.72 3.87
N TRP A 145 -4.04 -15.48 4.20
CA TRP A 145 -4.11 -16.65 5.08
C TRP A 145 -4.66 -16.30 6.47
N PHE A 146 -4.18 -15.22 7.11
CA PHE A 146 -4.73 -14.78 8.40
C PHE A 146 -6.23 -14.44 8.30
N ARG A 147 -6.67 -13.86 7.18
CA ARG A 147 -8.09 -13.56 6.95
C ARG A 147 -8.91 -14.84 6.82
N GLU A 148 -8.40 -15.86 6.13
CA GLU A 148 -9.06 -17.16 6.01
C GLU A 148 -9.17 -17.88 7.36
N CYS A 149 -8.11 -17.85 8.18
CA CYS A 149 -8.17 -18.37 9.55
C CYS A 149 -9.24 -17.66 10.38
N ALA A 150 -9.26 -16.32 10.36
CA ALA A 150 -10.24 -15.53 11.09
C ALA A 150 -11.68 -15.82 10.64
N LYS A 151 -11.89 -15.98 9.34
CA LYS A 151 -13.18 -16.38 8.78
C LYS A 151 -13.60 -17.76 9.27
N GLY A 152 -12.72 -18.76 9.20
CA GLY A 152 -13.03 -20.12 9.65
C GLY A 152 -13.41 -20.19 11.14
N VAL A 153 -12.75 -19.40 11.99
CA VAL A 153 -13.10 -19.31 13.42
C VAL A 153 -14.45 -18.62 13.62
N SER A 154 -14.71 -17.54 12.88
CA SER A 154 -15.99 -16.82 12.93
C SER A 154 -17.16 -17.67 12.43
N ASP A 155 -16.95 -18.51 11.41
CA ASP A 155 -17.97 -19.41 10.87
C ASP A 155 -18.38 -20.48 11.91
N LEU A 156 -17.51 -20.77 12.88
CA LEU A 156 -17.80 -21.61 14.05
C LEU A 156 -18.42 -20.83 15.23
N LEU A 157 -18.80 -19.57 15.02
CA LEU A 157 -19.35 -18.66 16.04
C LEU A 157 -18.41 -18.47 17.24
N ARG A 158 -17.09 -18.54 17.01
CA ARG A 158 -16.06 -18.26 18.02
C ARG A 158 -15.35 -16.94 17.73
N THR A 159 -14.80 -16.35 18.78
CA THR A 159 -13.92 -15.19 18.70
C THR A 159 -12.49 -15.63 18.38
N MET A 160 -11.75 -14.79 17.65
CA MET A 160 -10.32 -14.99 17.45
C MET A 160 -9.56 -14.71 18.74
N GLU A 161 -8.66 -15.62 19.11
CA GLU A 161 -7.79 -15.53 20.28
C GLU A 161 -6.38 -15.94 19.88
N TRP A 162 -5.36 -15.30 20.45
CA TRP A 162 -3.95 -15.67 20.28
C TRP A 162 -3.15 -15.20 21.49
N VAL A 163 -1.96 -15.75 21.69
CA VAL A 163 -1.03 -15.28 22.72
C VAL A 163 0.18 -14.65 22.03
N THR A 164 0.52 -13.43 22.41
CA THR A 164 1.70 -12.74 21.89
C THR A 164 2.99 -13.50 22.24
N PRO A 165 4.10 -13.28 21.52
CA PRO A 165 5.39 -13.91 21.87
C PRO A 165 5.89 -13.59 23.29
N LEU A 166 5.33 -12.57 23.95
CA LEU A 166 5.63 -12.18 25.33
C LEU A 166 4.69 -12.81 26.36
N GLY A 167 3.77 -13.68 25.94
CA GLY A 167 2.85 -14.40 26.83
C GLY A 167 1.57 -13.63 27.18
N LEU A 168 1.31 -12.47 26.57
CA LEU A 168 0.05 -11.74 26.76
C LEU A 168 -1.05 -12.30 25.84
N PRO A 169 -2.21 -12.74 26.38
CA PRO A 169 -3.37 -13.16 25.59
C PRO A 169 -4.15 -11.98 24.99
#